data_AF-A8PAS5-F1
#
_entry.id   AF-A8PAS5-F1
#
_cell.length_a   1.000
_cell.length_b   1.000
_cell.length_c   1.000
_cell.angle_alpha   90.00
_cell.angle_beta   90.00
_cell.angle_gamma   90.00
#
_symmetry.space_group_name_H-M   'P 1'
#
loop_
_entity.id
_entity.type
_entity.pdbx_description
1 polymer ?
#
loop_
_entity_poly.entity_id
_entity_poly.type
_entity_poly.pdbx_seq_one_letter_code
_entity_poly.pdbx_strand_id
1 'polypeptide(L)'
;MASAIMTESKKGKNNDETDQVPRILDPDFLDRTACLPQDMHNDWISVLAAENSRRISDANEWSHVFHTPRSAEYIFTACTRLRLPQEVKYSALLIFDNFMVQLVSRLHESVYNSKQSDRKKYYEWNQIEATLSRQTTLRMLSSIQIASKMHNYNESLSVQTVKLCLKTLGFAYTEESVVRSELRVLSMIDWEPAYHCTPLVYIESLFKILSKFEIRNLPHIY
;
A
#
# COMPACT_ATOMS: atom_id res chain seq x y z
N MET A 1 55.97 -51.51 45.62
CA MET A 1 56.17 -50.56 46.72
C MET A 1 56.03 -49.15 46.17
N ALA A 2 55.26 -48.31 46.89
CA ALA A 2 54.98 -46.86 46.81
C ALA A 2 55.98 -45.94 46.06
N SER A 3 55.67 -44.71 45.58
CA SER A 3 54.49 -43.84 45.41
C SER A 3 54.97 -42.51 44.74
N ALA A 4 54.04 -41.62 44.36
CA ALA A 4 54.11 -40.19 43.94
C ALA A 4 54.17 -39.89 42.41
N ILE A 5 53.10 -39.45 41.72
CA ILE A 5 52.37 -38.13 41.69
C ILE A 5 53.20 -37.07 40.90
N MET A 6 52.77 -36.36 39.83
CA MET A 6 51.52 -35.62 39.57
C MET A 6 51.35 -35.23 38.07
N THR A 7 50.10 -35.35 37.58
CA THR A 7 49.31 -34.46 36.68
C THR A 7 49.75 -34.09 35.25
N GLU A 8 49.07 -34.69 34.26
CA GLU A 8 48.77 -34.10 32.94
C GLU A 8 47.32 -33.57 32.90
N SER A 9 47.18 -32.32 32.44
CA SER A 9 45.90 -31.59 32.38
C SER A 9 45.08 -31.96 31.13
N LYS A 10 43.78 -32.15 31.34
CA LYS A 10 42.80 -32.64 30.36
C LYS A 10 42.46 -31.58 29.30
N LYS A 11 42.44 -32.05 28.06
CA LYS A 11 41.91 -31.43 26.83
C LYS A 11 40.44 -31.02 27.01
N GLY A 12 40.18 -29.72 27.01
CA GLY A 12 38.82 -29.14 27.05
C GLY A 12 38.07 -29.39 25.74
N LYS A 13 36.82 -29.84 25.86
CA LYS A 13 35.85 -30.02 24.77
C LYS A 13 35.27 -28.67 24.36
N ASN A 14 35.18 -28.47 23.05
CA ASN A 14 34.45 -27.38 22.39
C ASN A 14 32.94 -27.50 22.70
N ASN A 15 32.36 -26.45 23.28
CA ASN A 15 30.92 -26.21 23.24
C ASN A 15 30.74 -24.85 22.54
N ASP A 16 30.39 -24.89 21.27
CA ASP A 16 30.00 -23.73 20.47
C ASP A 16 28.47 -23.75 20.39
N GLU A 17 27.83 -23.34 21.48
CA GLU A 17 26.40 -22.98 21.51
C GLU A 17 26.35 -21.47 21.66
N THR A 18 26.36 -20.76 20.53
CA THR A 18 26.04 -19.34 20.50
C THR A 18 24.53 -19.20 20.66
N ASP A 19 24.12 -19.01 21.91
CA ASP A 19 22.82 -18.46 22.30
C ASP A 19 22.61 -17.16 21.52
N GLN A 20 21.85 -17.23 20.41
CA GLN A 20 21.42 -16.04 19.69
C GLN A 20 20.31 -15.38 20.51
N VAL A 21 20.72 -14.54 21.46
CA VAL A 21 19.87 -13.53 22.07
C VAL A 21 19.16 -12.79 20.93
N PRO A 22 17.81 -12.66 20.95
CA PRO A 22 17.10 -11.91 19.95
C PRO A 22 17.70 -10.50 19.90
N ARG A 23 18.22 -10.09 18.74
CA ARG A 23 18.66 -8.71 18.55
C ARG A 23 17.43 -7.83 18.70
N ILE A 24 17.27 -7.26 19.89
CA ILE A 24 16.46 -6.06 20.07
C ILE A 24 17.25 -4.98 19.32
N LEU A 25 16.93 -4.82 18.04
CA LEU A 25 17.40 -3.70 17.25
C LEU A 25 16.64 -2.49 17.80
N ASP A 26 17.25 -1.78 18.74
CA ASP A 26 16.81 -0.44 19.05
C ASP A 26 16.76 0.34 17.73
N PRO A 27 15.71 1.15 17.49
CA PRO A 27 15.59 1.90 16.26
C PRO A 27 16.79 2.86 16.14
N ASP A 28 17.69 2.57 15.22
CA ASP A 28 18.80 3.46 14.89
C ASP A 28 18.28 4.56 13.95
N PHE A 29 17.86 5.66 14.54
CA PHE A 29 17.39 6.84 13.80
C PHE A 29 18.50 7.54 12.99
N LEU A 30 19.77 7.13 13.17
CA LEU A 30 20.90 7.58 12.37
C LEU A 30 21.27 6.61 11.26
N ASP A 31 20.57 5.46 11.15
CA ASP A 31 20.77 4.51 10.08
C ASP A 31 20.40 5.14 8.73
N ARG A 32 21.42 5.32 7.89
CA ARG A 32 21.29 5.86 6.54
C ARG A 32 21.34 4.78 5.46
N THR A 33 21.42 3.50 5.83
CA THR A 33 21.51 2.39 4.86
C THR A 33 20.30 2.32 3.92
N ALA A 34 19.11 2.68 4.41
CA ALA A 34 17.89 2.76 3.61
C ALA A 34 17.61 4.16 3.03
N CYS A 35 18.49 5.15 3.25
CA CYS A 35 18.32 6.49 2.69
C CYS A 35 18.78 6.54 1.23
N LEU A 36 18.03 7.26 0.39
CA LEU A 36 18.47 7.58 -0.97
C LEU A 36 19.82 8.34 -0.93
N PRO A 37 20.87 7.83 -1.62
CA PRO A 37 22.17 8.48 -1.74
C PRO A 37 22.04 9.92 -2.28
N GLN A 38 22.94 10.80 -1.86
CA GLN A 38 22.80 12.23 -2.15
C GLN A 38 23.01 12.58 -3.62
N ASP A 39 23.89 11.86 -4.29
CA ASP A 39 24.11 11.89 -5.73
C ASP A 39 22.85 11.49 -6.53
N MET A 40 21.97 10.67 -5.96
CA MET A 40 20.71 10.25 -6.60
C MET A 40 19.53 11.20 -6.35
N HIS A 41 19.70 12.28 -5.55
CA HIS A 41 18.58 13.19 -5.24
C HIS A 41 18.06 13.92 -6.48
N ASN A 42 18.97 14.38 -7.35
CA ASN A 42 18.60 15.06 -8.59
C ASN A 42 17.84 14.11 -9.53
N ASP A 43 18.28 12.85 -9.61
CA ASP A 43 17.62 11.83 -10.42
C ASP A 43 16.22 11.53 -9.88
N TRP A 44 16.08 11.39 -8.56
CA TRP A 44 14.78 11.15 -7.93
C TRP A 44 13.79 12.30 -8.13
N ILE A 45 14.24 13.55 -7.98
CA ILE A 45 13.41 14.73 -8.29
C ILE A 45 13.06 14.77 -9.77
N SER A 46 13.99 14.44 -10.66
CA SER A 46 13.72 14.34 -12.10
C SER A 46 12.64 13.29 -12.40
N VAL A 47 12.69 12.13 -11.74
CA VAL A 47 11.69 11.06 -11.87
C VAL A 47 10.31 11.55 -11.39
N LEU A 48 10.25 12.18 -10.21
CA LEU A 48 8.99 12.73 -9.68
C LEU A 48 8.43 13.83 -10.57
N ALA A 49 9.28 14.72 -11.09
CA ALA A 49 8.86 15.77 -12.01
C ALA A 49 8.31 15.19 -13.32
N ALA A 50 9.01 14.20 -13.90
CA ALA A 50 8.56 13.53 -15.11
C ALA A 50 7.23 12.79 -14.91
N GLU A 51 7.06 12.10 -13.78
CA GLU A 51 5.80 11.43 -13.42
C GLU A 51 4.65 12.43 -13.28
N ASN A 52 4.87 13.55 -12.59
CA ASN A 52 3.87 14.60 -12.44
C ASN A 52 3.51 15.25 -13.78
N SER A 53 4.49 15.58 -14.61
CA SER A 53 4.25 16.16 -15.94
C SER A 53 3.45 15.21 -16.83
N ARG A 54 3.79 13.91 -16.83
CA ARG A 54 3.01 12.89 -17.53
C ARG A 54 1.57 12.85 -17.03
N ARG A 55 1.37 12.84 -15.71
CA ARG A 55 0.03 12.87 -15.10
C ARG A 55 -0.81 14.06 -15.51
N ILE A 56 -0.22 15.25 -15.52
CA ILE A 56 -0.90 16.48 -15.95
C ILE A 56 -1.28 16.37 -17.43
N SER A 57 -0.40 15.80 -18.26
CA SER A 57 -0.65 15.61 -19.69
C SER A 57 -1.72 14.55 -19.98
N ASP A 58 -1.77 13.46 -19.20
CA ASP A 58 -2.71 12.35 -19.37
C ASP A 58 -4.08 12.62 -18.72
N ALA A 59 -4.17 13.67 -17.90
CA ALA A 59 -5.38 14.02 -17.16
C ALA A 59 -6.54 14.36 -18.10
N ASN A 60 -7.72 13.81 -17.80
CA ASN A 60 -8.95 14.05 -18.52
C ASN A 60 -10.13 14.21 -17.55
N GLU A 61 -11.31 14.52 -18.09
CA GLU A 61 -12.53 14.77 -17.30
C GLU A 61 -12.95 13.58 -16.42
N TRP A 62 -12.50 12.37 -16.76
CA TRP A 62 -12.81 11.13 -16.04
C TRP A 62 -11.71 10.70 -15.08
N SER A 63 -10.58 11.42 -15.04
CA SER A 63 -9.53 11.21 -14.06
C SER A 63 -10.07 11.51 -12.65
N HIS A 64 -9.89 10.57 -11.72
CA HIS A 64 -10.20 10.79 -10.30
C HIS A 64 -11.68 11.01 -9.96
N VAL A 65 -12.62 10.56 -10.81
CA VAL A 65 -14.07 10.68 -10.57
C VAL A 65 -14.54 9.96 -9.31
N PHE A 66 -13.89 8.88 -8.90
CA PHE A 66 -14.21 8.14 -7.67
C PHE A 66 -13.36 8.57 -6.47
N HIS A 67 -12.41 9.49 -6.67
CA HIS A 67 -11.68 10.20 -5.63
C HIS A 67 -12.52 11.34 -5.05
N THR A 68 -13.66 11.00 -4.46
CA THR A 68 -14.57 11.94 -3.81
C THR A 68 -14.22 12.13 -2.33
N PRO A 69 -14.66 13.23 -1.68
CA PRO A 69 -14.51 13.39 -0.23
C PRO A 69 -15.10 12.22 0.56
N ARG A 70 -16.22 11.64 0.11
CA ARG A 70 -16.88 10.51 0.80
C ARG A 70 -16.07 9.22 0.71
N SER A 71 -15.50 8.91 -0.45
CA SER A 71 -14.65 7.72 -0.61
C SER A 71 -13.33 7.89 0.17
N ALA A 72 -12.73 9.08 0.13
CA ALA A 72 -11.57 9.41 0.94
C ALA A 72 -11.85 9.26 2.44
N GLU A 73 -12.93 9.87 2.95
CA GLU A 73 -13.33 9.79 4.36
C GLU A 73 -13.56 8.34 4.79
N TYR A 74 -14.26 7.55 3.98
CA TYR A 74 -14.51 6.15 4.29
C TYR A 74 -13.21 5.34 4.38
N ILE A 75 -12.37 5.42 3.34
CA ILE A 75 -11.10 4.68 3.28
C ILE A 75 -10.17 5.11 4.41
N PHE A 76 -10.05 6.41 4.66
CA PHE A 76 -9.14 6.95 5.67
C PHE A 76 -9.62 6.60 7.09
N THR A 77 -10.93 6.59 7.32
CA THR A 77 -11.53 6.14 8.58
C THR A 77 -11.27 4.65 8.80
N ALA A 78 -11.47 3.82 7.78
CA ALA A 78 -11.19 2.39 7.86
C ALA A 78 -9.72 2.12 8.19
N CYS A 79 -8.79 2.74 7.45
CA CYS A 79 -7.36 2.63 7.71
C CYS A 79 -6.99 3.11 9.13
N THR A 80 -7.58 4.20 9.61
CA THR A 80 -7.31 4.72 10.96
C THR A 80 -7.79 3.74 12.04
N ARG A 81 -8.98 3.16 11.88
CA ARG A 81 -9.50 2.13 12.80
C ARG A 81 -8.67 0.84 12.80
N LEU A 82 -8.13 0.50 11.64
CA LEU A 82 -7.23 -0.64 11.45
C LEU A 82 -5.77 -0.32 11.83
N ARG A 83 -5.48 0.92 12.28
CA ARG A 83 -4.14 1.40 12.64
C ARG A 83 -3.10 1.25 11.52
N LEU A 84 -3.55 1.41 10.27
CA LEU A 84 -2.68 1.36 9.10
C LEU A 84 -1.95 2.70 8.90
N PRO A 85 -0.71 2.67 8.39
CA PRO A 85 0.10 3.86 8.23
C PRO A 85 -0.41 4.75 7.08
N GLN A 86 0.08 5.99 7.00
CA GLN A 86 -0.52 7.04 6.17
C GLN A 86 -0.39 6.73 4.66
N GLU A 87 0.69 6.07 4.26
CA GLU A 87 1.01 5.63 2.90
C GLU A 87 -0.08 4.70 2.36
N VAL A 88 -0.62 3.83 3.22
CA VAL A 88 -1.70 2.90 2.88
C VAL A 88 -2.99 3.66 2.56
N LYS A 89 -3.28 4.76 3.26
CA LYS A 89 -4.51 5.55 3.05
C LYS A 89 -4.56 6.14 1.65
N TYR A 90 -3.49 6.83 1.25
CA TYR A 90 -3.42 7.46 -0.07
C TYR A 90 -3.36 6.42 -1.19
N SER A 91 -2.59 5.35 -1.00
CA SER A 91 -2.46 4.30 -2.01
C SER A 91 -3.78 3.55 -2.22
N ALA A 92 -4.49 3.21 -1.15
CA ALA A 92 -5.79 2.54 -1.24
C ALA A 92 -6.83 3.38 -1.98
N LEU A 93 -6.81 4.70 -1.81
CA LEU A 93 -7.71 5.63 -2.50
C LEU A 93 -7.43 5.69 -4.00
N LEU A 94 -6.16 5.75 -4.41
CA LEU A 94 -5.78 5.71 -5.83
C LEU A 94 -6.09 4.36 -6.48
N ILE A 95 -5.85 3.25 -5.77
CA ILE A 95 -6.20 1.90 -6.23
C ILE A 95 -7.71 1.79 -6.44
N PHE A 96 -8.50 2.24 -5.46
CA PHE A 96 -9.96 2.20 -5.54
C PHE A 96 -10.50 3.05 -6.71
N ASP A 97 -9.97 4.25 -6.89
CA ASP A 97 -10.37 5.15 -7.97
C ASP A 97 -10.08 4.54 -9.35
N ASN A 98 -8.85 4.10 -9.59
CA ASN A 98 -8.45 3.45 -10.85
C ASN A 98 -9.32 2.20 -11.13
N PHE A 99 -9.51 1.35 -10.12
CA PHE A 99 -10.39 0.19 -10.23
C PHE A 99 -11.81 0.56 -10.66
N MET A 100 -12.41 1.58 -10.01
CA MET A 100 -13.79 1.98 -10.29
C MET A 100 -13.92 2.60 -11.68
N VAL A 101 -12.98 3.45 -12.10
CA VAL A 101 -12.96 4.01 -13.46
C VAL A 101 -12.92 2.89 -14.49
N GLN A 102 -11.99 1.94 -14.37
CA GLN A 102 -11.88 0.84 -15.32
C GLN A 102 -13.12 -0.07 -15.34
N LEU A 103 -13.62 -0.44 -14.16
CA LEU A 103 -14.81 -1.30 -14.06
C LEU A 103 -16.04 -0.63 -14.69
N VAL A 104 -16.29 0.64 -14.36
CA VAL A 104 -17.47 1.37 -14.84
C VAL A 104 -17.36 1.64 -16.34
N SER A 105 -16.18 2.01 -16.85
CA SER A 105 -15.97 2.19 -18.28
C SER A 105 -16.22 0.90 -19.08
N ARG A 106 -15.68 -0.24 -18.65
CA ARG A 106 -15.91 -1.54 -19.32
C ARG A 106 -17.38 -1.97 -19.27
N LEU A 107 -18.06 -1.74 -18.14
CA LEU A 107 -19.49 -2.04 -18.01
C LEU A 107 -20.35 -1.12 -18.89
N HIS A 108 -20.05 0.17 -18.89
CA HIS A 108 -20.74 1.15 -19.72
C HIS A 108 -20.58 0.82 -21.20
N GLU A 109 -19.36 0.53 -21.66
CA GLU A 109 -19.08 0.11 -23.02
C GLU A 109 -19.87 -1.15 -23.40
N SER A 110 -19.90 -2.16 -22.53
CA SER A 110 -20.67 -3.39 -22.74
C SER A 110 -22.17 -3.14 -22.92
N VAL A 111 -22.77 -2.30 -22.07
CA VAL A 111 -24.21 -1.97 -22.15
C VAL A 111 -24.49 -1.11 -23.38
N TYR A 112 -23.67 -0.09 -23.62
CA TYR A 112 -23.83 0.86 -24.71
C TYR A 112 -23.73 0.19 -26.08
N ASN A 113 -22.74 -0.70 -26.26
CA ASN A 113 -22.51 -1.43 -27.52
C ASN A 113 -23.46 -2.62 -27.72
N SER A 114 -24.30 -2.95 -26.74
CA SER A 114 -25.28 -4.02 -26.89
C SER A 114 -26.34 -3.66 -27.95
N LYS A 115 -26.82 -4.66 -28.70
CA LYS A 115 -27.88 -4.51 -29.72
C LYS A 115 -29.29 -4.41 -29.12
N GLN A 116 -29.40 -4.16 -27.81
CA GLN A 116 -30.68 -4.06 -27.12
C GLN A 116 -31.34 -2.69 -27.35
N SER A 117 -32.63 -2.58 -27.08
CA SER A 117 -33.32 -1.28 -27.08
C SER A 117 -32.89 -0.42 -25.88
N ASP A 118 -32.96 0.90 -26.02
CA ASP A 118 -32.53 1.85 -24.99
C ASP A 118 -33.23 1.61 -23.64
N ARG A 119 -34.51 1.23 -23.66
CA ARG A 119 -35.26 0.87 -22.45
C ARG A 119 -34.65 -0.33 -21.73
N LYS A 120 -34.18 -1.34 -22.45
CA LYS A 120 -33.52 -2.51 -21.86
C LYS A 120 -32.13 -2.16 -21.34
N LYS A 121 -31.35 -1.37 -22.09
CA LYS A 121 -30.05 -0.85 -21.64
C LYS A 121 -30.18 -0.06 -20.34
N TYR A 122 -31.17 0.82 -20.24
CA TYR A 122 -31.43 1.58 -19.01
C TYR A 122 -31.77 0.67 -17.82
N TYR A 123 -32.60 -0.35 -18.04
CA TYR A 123 -32.92 -1.32 -17.00
C TYR A 123 -31.70 -2.13 -16.54
N GLU A 124 -30.88 -2.60 -17.49
CA GLU A 124 -29.62 -3.29 -17.24
C GLU A 124 -28.64 -2.39 -16.45
N TRP A 125 -28.51 -1.13 -16.84
CA TRP A 125 -27.66 -0.16 -16.15
C TRP A 125 -28.07 0.04 -14.69
N ASN A 126 -29.36 0.19 -14.40
CA ASN A 126 -29.85 0.31 -13.03
C ASN A 126 -29.51 -0.94 -12.18
N GLN A 127 -29.56 -2.14 -12.76
CA GLN A 127 -29.16 -3.36 -12.05
C GLN A 127 -27.65 -3.41 -11.78
N ILE A 128 -26.85 -2.94 -12.74
CA ILE A 128 -25.40 -2.81 -12.61
C ILE A 128 -25.07 -1.83 -11.48
N GLU A 129 -25.64 -0.62 -11.49
CA GLU A 129 -25.42 0.39 -10.45
C GLU A 129 -25.80 -0.12 -9.07
N ALA A 130 -26.96 -0.77 -8.93
CA ALA A 130 -27.39 -1.36 -7.67
C ALA A 130 -26.40 -2.44 -7.18
N THR A 131 -25.82 -3.21 -8.10
CA THR A 131 -24.84 -4.25 -7.77
C THR A 131 -23.49 -3.66 -7.37
N LEU A 132 -23.02 -2.63 -8.09
CA LEU A 132 -21.80 -1.89 -7.75
C LEU A 132 -21.92 -1.29 -6.35
N SER A 133 -23.03 -0.59 -6.08
CA SER A 133 -23.30 0.03 -4.78
C SER A 133 -23.21 -0.97 -3.62
N ARG A 134 -23.81 -2.17 -3.76
CA ARG A 134 -23.74 -3.23 -2.74
C ARG A 134 -22.32 -3.79 -2.52
N GLN A 135 -21.45 -3.71 -3.53
CA GLN A 135 -20.10 -4.27 -3.47
C GLN A 135 -19.03 -3.21 -3.15
N THR A 136 -19.35 -1.91 -3.21
CA THR A 136 -18.39 -0.81 -3.05
C THR A 136 -17.56 -0.95 -1.78
N THR A 137 -18.19 -1.24 -0.63
CA THR A 137 -17.48 -1.44 0.64
C THR A 137 -16.44 -2.57 0.57
N LEU A 138 -16.79 -3.69 -0.06
CA LEU A 138 -15.86 -4.80 -0.26
C LEU A 138 -14.68 -4.37 -1.16
N ARG A 139 -14.93 -3.58 -2.21
CA ARG A 139 -13.87 -3.07 -3.11
C ARG A 139 -12.95 -2.08 -2.43
N MET A 140 -13.49 -1.18 -1.59
CA MET A 140 -12.68 -0.25 -0.78
C MET A 140 -11.78 -1.01 0.18
N LEU A 141 -12.30 -2.00 0.93
CA LEU A 141 -11.48 -2.80 1.85
C LEU A 141 -10.46 -3.70 1.11
N SER A 142 -10.79 -4.18 -0.09
CA SER A 142 -9.83 -4.90 -0.94
C SER A 142 -8.69 -3.99 -1.40
N SER A 143 -9.00 -2.74 -1.76
CA SER A 143 -8.00 -1.73 -2.15
C SER A 143 -7.07 -1.39 -0.98
N ILE A 144 -7.61 -1.31 0.25
CA ILE A 144 -6.85 -1.16 1.49
C ILE A 144 -5.95 -2.37 1.74
N GLN A 145 -6.46 -3.57 1.54
CA GLN A 145 -5.69 -4.80 1.70
C GLN A 145 -4.49 -4.86 0.74
N ILE A 146 -4.69 -4.52 -0.54
CA ILE A 146 -3.61 -4.44 -1.54
C ILE A 146 -2.57 -3.41 -1.11
N ALA A 147 -3.00 -2.17 -0.81
CA ALA A 147 -2.10 -1.11 -0.37
C ALA A 147 -1.32 -1.50 0.90
N SER A 148 -1.96 -2.18 1.85
CA SER A 148 -1.30 -2.64 3.07
C SER A 148 -0.20 -3.66 2.78
N LYS A 149 -0.40 -4.57 1.82
CA LYS A 149 0.63 -5.53 1.39
C LYS A 149 1.79 -4.86 0.65
N MET A 150 1.54 -3.77 -0.06
CA MET A 150 2.59 -3.00 -0.75
C MET A 150 3.51 -2.26 0.22
N HIS A 151 2.95 -1.70 1.30
CA HIS A 151 3.70 -0.83 2.22
C HIS A 151 4.21 -1.53 3.48
N ASN A 152 3.69 -2.71 3.83
CA ASN A 152 4.10 -3.42 5.04
C ASN A 152 4.06 -4.94 4.85
N TYR A 153 5.22 -5.55 4.64
CA TYR A 153 5.35 -7.00 4.40
C TYR A 153 5.00 -7.84 5.64
N ASN A 154 5.38 -7.39 6.84
CA ASN A 154 5.27 -8.19 8.07
C ASN A 154 3.91 -8.10 8.76
N GLU A 155 3.20 -6.97 8.63
CA GLU A 155 1.91 -6.73 9.30
C GLU A 155 0.80 -6.33 8.32
N SER A 156 0.84 -6.88 7.10
CA SER A 156 -0.20 -6.60 6.11
C SER A 156 -1.60 -7.05 6.59
N LEU A 157 -2.62 -6.33 6.16
CA LEU A 157 -4.00 -6.58 6.55
C LEU A 157 -4.47 -7.97 6.08
N SER A 158 -4.69 -8.88 7.05
CA SER A 158 -5.12 -10.25 6.75
C SER A 158 -6.55 -10.33 6.19
N VAL A 159 -6.82 -11.39 5.42
CA VAL A 159 -8.17 -11.70 4.90
C VAL A 159 -9.19 -11.87 6.04
N GLN A 160 -8.76 -12.46 7.16
CA GLN A 160 -9.60 -12.65 8.34
C GLN A 160 -10.00 -11.30 8.96
N THR A 161 -9.05 -10.35 9.04
CA THR A 161 -9.32 -9.00 9.54
C THR A 161 -10.29 -8.26 8.63
N VAL A 162 -10.12 -8.35 7.30
CA VAL A 162 -11.05 -7.74 6.34
C VAL A 162 -12.46 -8.33 6.48
N LYS A 163 -12.58 -9.66 6.56
CA LYS A 163 -13.87 -10.34 6.78
C LYS A 163 -14.53 -9.91 8.08
N LEU A 164 -13.77 -9.79 9.17
CA LEU A 164 -14.29 -9.29 10.44
C LEU A 164 -14.79 -7.84 10.32
N CYS A 165 -14.03 -6.97 9.65
CA CYS A 165 -14.44 -5.60 9.38
C CYS A 165 -15.75 -5.54 8.57
N LEU A 166 -15.86 -6.31 7.50
CA LEU A 166 -17.09 -6.44 6.70
C LEU A 166 -18.28 -6.89 7.56
N LYS A 167 -18.06 -7.88 8.42
CA LYS A 167 -19.10 -8.36 9.36
C LYS A 167 -19.57 -7.26 10.31
N THR A 168 -18.65 -6.45 10.85
CA THR A 168 -19.01 -5.31 11.74
C THR A 168 -19.79 -4.22 11.02
N LEU A 169 -19.63 -4.11 9.70
CA LEU A 169 -20.35 -3.16 8.85
C LEU A 169 -21.68 -3.73 8.32
N GLY A 170 -22.08 -4.94 8.75
CA GLY A 170 -23.34 -5.58 8.35
C GLY A 170 -23.24 -6.44 7.09
N PHE A 171 -22.03 -6.70 6.58
CA PHE A 171 -21.83 -7.51 5.37
C PHE A 171 -21.39 -8.94 5.71
N ALA A 172 -22.09 -9.93 5.16
CA ALA A 172 -21.75 -11.34 5.30
C ALA A 172 -20.95 -11.83 4.09
N TYR A 173 -19.62 -11.78 4.17
CA TYR A 173 -18.70 -12.27 3.14
C TYR A 173 -17.85 -13.45 3.66
N THR A 174 -17.55 -14.40 2.78
CA THR A 174 -16.60 -15.49 3.05
C THR A 174 -15.17 -15.03 2.78
N GLU A 175 -14.18 -15.74 3.33
CA GLU A 175 -12.75 -15.43 3.07
C GLU A 175 -12.42 -15.58 1.59
N GLU A 176 -12.95 -16.63 0.95
CA GLU A 176 -12.85 -16.83 -0.49
C GLU A 176 -13.40 -15.62 -1.28
N SER A 177 -14.54 -15.07 -0.87
CA SER A 177 -15.11 -13.90 -1.54
C SER A 177 -14.27 -12.63 -1.37
N VAL A 178 -13.57 -12.50 -0.24
CA VAL A 178 -12.62 -11.41 0.02
C VAL A 178 -11.40 -11.57 -0.89
N VAL A 179 -10.78 -12.76 -0.93
CA VAL A 179 -9.63 -13.03 -1.81
C VAL A 179 -9.98 -12.83 -3.27
N ARG A 180 -11.15 -13.34 -3.72
CA ARG A 180 -11.62 -13.14 -5.08
C ARG A 180 -11.88 -11.66 -5.39
N SER A 181 -12.29 -10.88 -4.40
CA SER A 181 -12.42 -9.44 -4.56
C SER A 181 -11.08 -8.76 -4.74
N GLU A 182 -10.10 -9.12 -3.93
CA GLU A 182 -8.73 -8.61 -4.04
C GLU A 182 -8.14 -8.89 -5.43
N LEU A 183 -8.22 -10.14 -5.89
CA LEU A 183 -7.76 -10.54 -7.23
C LEU A 183 -8.49 -9.78 -8.33
N ARG A 184 -9.81 -9.57 -8.18
CA ARG A 184 -10.59 -8.81 -9.15
C ARG A 184 -10.12 -7.36 -9.23
N VAL A 185 -9.83 -6.71 -8.10
CA VAL A 185 -9.30 -5.35 -8.07
C VAL A 185 -7.96 -5.30 -8.80
N LEU A 186 -7.02 -6.17 -8.43
CA LEU A 186 -5.69 -6.25 -9.06
C LEU A 186 -5.76 -6.50 -10.57
N SER A 187 -6.57 -7.49 -10.99
CA SER A 187 -6.71 -7.85 -12.40
C SER A 187 -7.34 -6.74 -13.25
N MET A 188 -8.19 -5.92 -12.64
CA MET A 188 -8.86 -4.83 -13.34
C MET A 188 -7.93 -3.64 -13.54
N ILE A 189 -6.97 -3.43 -12.64
CA ILE A 189 -5.94 -2.38 -12.75
C ILE A 189 -4.64 -2.91 -13.38
N ASP A 190 -4.73 -3.99 -14.17
CA ASP A 190 -3.63 -4.62 -14.90
C ASP A 190 -2.40 -4.95 -14.03
N TRP A 191 -2.62 -5.28 -12.75
CA TRP A 191 -1.58 -5.58 -11.77
C TRP A 191 -0.60 -4.43 -11.48
N GLU A 192 -0.99 -3.19 -11.77
CA GLU A 192 -0.18 -1.98 -11.51
C GLU A 192 -0.80 -1.11 -10.40
N PRO A 193 -0.80 -1.55 -9.12
CA PRO A 193 -1.40 -0.77 -8.03
C PRO A 193 -0.59 0.49 -7.66
N ALA A 194 0.67 0.58 -8.10
CA ALA A 194 1.57 1.72 -7.90
C ALA A 194 1.66 2.63 -9.13
N TYR A 195 0.62 2.72 -9.95
CA TYR A 195 0.68 3.46 -11.23
C TYR A 195 0.96 4.97 -11.08
N HIS A 196 0.69 5.54 -9.90
CA HIS A 196 0.98 6.94 -9.57
C HIS A 196 1.65 7.11 -8.22
N CYS A 197 2.56 8.10 -8.15
CA CYS A 197 3.13 8.55 -6.90
C CYS A 197 2.05 9.24 -6.04
N THR A 198 1.94 8.85 -4.78
CA THR A 198 1.00 9.49 -3.85
C THR A 198 1.49 10.90 -3.50
N PRO A 199 0.59 11.83 -3.11
CA PRO A 199 1.00 13.16 -2.65
C PRO A 199 2.01 13.12 -1.49
N LEU A 200 1.93 12.08 -0.66
CA LEU A 200 2.84 11.88 0.47
C LEU A 200 4.28 11.66 -0.02
N VAL A 201 4.49 10.86 -1.06
CA VAL A 201 5.82 10.63 -1.66
C VAL A 201 6.47 11.93 -2.11
N TYR A 202 5.71 12.82 -2.75
CA TYR A 202 6.20 14.13 -3.17
C TYR A 202 6.64 14.99 -1.98
N ILE A 203 5.76 15.10 -0.98
CA ILE A 203 5.98 15.94 0.20
C ILE A 203 7.18 15.43 1.01
N GLU A 204 7.25 14.13 1.27
CA GLU A 204 8.36 13.51 2.02
C GLU A 204 9.69 13.65 1.28
N SER A 205 9.69 13.44 -0.04
CA SER A 205 10.89 13.61 -0.87
C SER A 205 11.40 15.04 -0.81
N LEU A 206 10.51 16.02 -0.97
CA LEU A 206 10.85 17.43 -0.89
C LEU A 206 11.40 17.79 0.50
N PHE A 207 10.73 17.38 1.58
CA PHE A 207 11.22 17.66 2.94
C PHE A 207 12.57 17.00 3.21
N LYS A 208 12.79 15.77 2.75
CA LYS A 208 14.08 15.05 2.95
C LYS A 208 15.24 15.73 2.23
N ILE A 209 14.96 16.35 1.08
CA ILE A 209 15.97 17.07 0.29
C ILE A 209 16.21 18.47 0.88
N LEU A 210 15.15 19.22 1.19
CA LEU A 210 15.25 20.58 1.75
C LEU A 210 15.90 20.61 3.13
N SER A 211 15.55 19.67 4.02
CA SER A 211 16.18 19.57 5.35
C SER A 211 17.71 19.40 5.28
N LYS A 212 18.23 18.79 4.20
CA LYS A 212 19.68 18.67 3.98
C LYS A 212 20.32 19.95 3.45
N PHE A 213 19.56 20.80 2.73
CA PHE A 213 20.03 22.12 2.30
C PHE A 213 20.16 23.08 3.48
N GLU A 214 19.23 23.04 4.44
CA GLU A 214 19.26 23.91 5.62
C GLU A 214 20.42 23.55 6.57
N ILE A 215 20.70 22.25 6.75
CA ILE A 215 21.83 21.78 7.56
C ILE A 215 23.19 22.17 6.95
N ARG A 216 23.31 22.22 5.61
CA ARG A 216 24.56 22.64 4.94
C ARG A 216 24.81 24.15 4.98
N ASN A 217 23.78 24.96 5.22
CA ASN A 217 23.88 26.43 5.24
C ASN A 217 23.92 27.03 6.65
N LEU A 218 23.93 26.19 7.69
CA LEU A 218 24.30 26.66 9.02
C LEU A 218 25.79 27.00 9.03
N PRO A 219 26.20 28.23 9.39
CA PRO A 219 27.61 28.50 9.64
C PRO A 219 28.08 27.51 10.70
N HIS A 220 29.15 26.78 10.40
CA HIS A 220 29.89 26.04 11.41
C HIS A 220 30.43 27.07 12.40
N ILE A 221 29.65 27.40 13.43
CA ILE A 221 30.11 28.16 14.57
C ILE A 221 30.89 27.15 15.44
N TYR A 222 32.18 27.04 15.15
CA TYR A 222 33.21 26.58 16.09
C TYR A 222 34.30 27.64 16.13
#